data_AF-A0A2E5C7P1-F1
#
_entry.id   AF-A0A2E5C7P1-F1
#
_cell.length_a   1.000
_cell.length_b   1.000
_cell.length_c   1.000
_cell.angle_alpha   90.00
_cell.angle_beta   90.00
_cell.angle_gamma   90.00
#
_symmetry.space_group_name_H-M   'P 1'
#
loop_
_entity.id
_entity.type
_entity.pdbx_description
1 polymer ?
#
loop_
_entity_poly.entity_id
_entity_poly.type
_entity_poly.pdbx_seq_one_letter_code
_entity_poly.pdbx_strand_id
1 'polypeptide(L)'
;MLFSYLSGLWRFRWAALVIAWLVGVVGWFSVSQVPDQYMATARIHVDTNTILRPLLRGLVIQPDIDQRVELMSRTLLSRPNLEKLLRMTDMDLRAQTEREKEKLFSNIRRAVSLSGDRRNSSLYSVSFYHEDRDLARKVVQALITVFIESAVNEKRGDSNSAQTFLDKQIAEYEKRLVEAESALADFKQRHAGNLPGEGGGYYQRLVASQQQLSEARLQRSEMQNRRDELKRQLAGEQPVFLASGASEQSSSIDGRISSLKARLDELLSKYTDRHPEVVQINNLLESLEQERESELAKLATGEASDLSGMNTSPVYQQMRSMLAEAEAKVAELNVRVAEYQRRVDKLNSMVDKIPLVEAELVQLTRDYEVLSQQHTGLLERRESARISEDVEQQANDLVFKVIDPPFVPLRPNKPNKILLNTGVLVASLGVGAGLALLLSLLRPVISDRRRLTMVTGLPVLGCVMHIPTPAQQRMAKMNKILFVVLLLLLVAVYAGVTFLEELALT
;
A
#
# COMPACT_ATOMS: atom_id res chain seq x y z
N MET A 1 32.83 1.97 70.24
CA MET A 1 33.37 0.74 69.62
C MET A 1 34.29 1.01 68.43
N LEU A 2 34.04 2.03 67.59
CA LEU A 2 34.92 2.39 66.46
C LEU A 2 36.39 2.67 66.84
N PHE A 3 36.62 3.43 67.92
CA PHE A 3 37.98 3.74 68.40
C PHE A 3 38.83 2.51 68.76
N SER A 4 38.20 1.41 69.22
CA SER A 4 38.93 0.17 69.53
C SER A 4 39.33 -0.63 68.30
N TYR A 5 38.60 -0.47 67.19
CA TYR A 5 38.98 -1.09 65.92
C TYR A 5 40.11 -0.30 65.25
N LEU A 6 40.12 1.03 65.39
CA LEU A 6 41.22 1.89 64.94
C LEU A 6 42.53 1.57 65.66
N SER A 7 42.49 1.37 66.98
CA SER A 7 43.68 1.01 67.76
C SER A 7 44.19 -0.39 67.41
N GLY A 8 43.28 -1.32 67.13
CA GLY A 8 43.58 -2.66 66.61
C GLY A 8 44.28 -2.63 65.24
N LEU A 9 43.78 -1.80 64.32
CA LEU A 9 44.38 -1.57 63.01
C LEU A 9 45.80 -0.99 63.13
N TRP A 10 45.99 -0.02 64.02
CA TRP A 10 47.30 0.62 64.24
C TRP A 10 48.34 -0.33 64.82
N ARG A 11 47.92 -1.39 65.52
CA ARG A 11 48.83 -2.42 66.04
C ARG A 11 49.41 -3.27 64.91
N PHE A 12 48.56 -3.70 63.97
CA PHE A 12 48.95 -4.55 62.84
C PHE A 12 49.34 -3.74 61.59
N ARG A 13 49.63 -2.45 61.73
CA ARG A 13 50.00 -1.56 60.62
C ARG A 13 51.18 -2.05 59.77
N TRP A 14 52.13 -2.79 60.36
CA TRP A 14 53.23 -3.40 59.61
C TRP A 14 52.77 -4.54 58.70
N ALA A 15 51.86 -5.39 59.20
CA ALA A 15 51.27 -6.45 58.38
C ALA A 15 50.41 -5.83 57.25
N ALA A 16 49.60 -4.81 57.57
CA ALA A 16 48.83 -4.08 56.56
C ALA A 16 49.72 -3.50 55.46
N LEU A 17 50.84 -2.87 55.84
CA LEU A 17 51.73 -2.20 54.90
C LEU A 17 52.49 -3.19 54.00
N VAL A 18 52.97 -4.32 54.54
CA VAL A 18 53.66 -5.35 53.75
C VAL A 18 52.70 -5.96 52.71
N ILE A 19 51.46 -6.22 53.10
CA ILE A 19 50.45 -6.77 52.17
C ILE A 19 50.02 -5.73 51.14
N ALA A 20 49.83 -4.47 51.54
CA ALA A 20 49.54 -3.39 50.59
C ALA A 20 50.68 -3.24 49.56
N TRP A 21 51.93 -3.39 49.97
CA TRP A 21 53.08 -3.42 49.07
C TRP A 21 53.05 -4.60 48.10
N LEU A 22 52.81 -5.82 48.61
CA LEU A 22 52.75 -7.02 47.78
C LEU A 22 51.62 -6.93 46.75
N VAL A 23 50.41 -6.58 47.18
CA VAL A 23 49.26 -6.41 46.29
C VAL A 23 49.45 -5.26 45.31
N GLY A 24 50.05 -4.15 45.74
CA GLY A 24 50.35 -3.00 44.87
C GLY A 24 51.33 -3.35 43.76
N VAL A 25 52.47 -3.96 44.08
CA VAL A 25 53.50 -4.34 43.10
C VAL A 25 52.99 -5.38 42.12
N VAL A 26 52.30 -6.42 42.61
CA VAL A 26 51.71 -7.45 41.73
C VAL A 26 50.60 -6.86 40.86
N GLY A 27 49.77 -5.97 41.41
CA GLY A 27 48.70 -5.30 40.68
C GLY A 27 49.23 -4.40 39.56
N TRP A 28 50.23 -3.56 39.83
CA TRP A 28 50.85 -2.71 38.81
C TRP A 28 51.56 -3.52 37.72
N PHE A 29 52.25 -4.61 38.10
CA PHE A 29 52.82 -5.53 37.11
C PHE A 29 51.75 -6.21 36.25
N SER A 30 50.59 -6.53 36.81
CA SER A 30 49.49 -7.09 36.02
C SER A 30 48.87 -6.07 35.07
N VAL A 31 48.79 -4.79 35.45
CA VAL A 31 48.25 -3.72 34.59
C VAL A 31 49.21 -3.42 33.43
N SER A 32 50.51 -3.48 33.65
CA SER A 32 51.51 -3.23 32.59
C SER A 32 51.56 -4.32 31.51
N GLN A 33 51.11 -5.54 31.82
CA GLN A 33 51.01 -6.65 30.85
C GLN A 33 49.78 -6.56 29.92
N VAL A 34 48.84 -5.66 30.19
CA VAL A 34 47.66 -5.50 29.34
C VAL A 34 48.05 -4.71 28.08
N PRO A 35 47.83 -5.26 26.87
CA PRO A 35 48.21 -4.59 25.63
C PRO A 35 47.42 -3.30 25.42
N ASP A 36 48.10 -2.29 24.86
CA ASP A 36 47.49 -1.02 24.49
C ASP A 36 46.64 -1.18 23.24
N GLN A 37 45.42 -0.63 23.26
CA GLN A 37 44.50 -0.65 22.12
C GLN A 37 44.20 0.77 21.65
N TYR A 38 44.43 0.99 20.35
CA TYR A 38 44.13 2.22 19.65
C TYR A 38 42.76 2.12 19.00
N MET A 39 41.94 3.15 19.18
CA MET A 39 40.63 3.26 18.52
C MET A 39 40.77 4.10 17.25
N ALA A 40 40.55 3.48 16.10
CA ALA A 40 40.32 4.21 14.87
C ALA A 40 38.83 4.55 14.77
N THR A 41 38.51 5.83 14.57
CA THR A 41 37.12 6.28 14.39
C THR A 41 36.99 7.05 13.09
N ALA A 42 35.92 6.79 12.35
CA ALA A 42 35.51 7.57 11.20
C ALA A 42 34.03 7.92 11.29
N ARG A 43 33.66 9.08 10.72
CA ARG A 43 32.28 9.53 10.64
C ARG A 43 31.87 9.65 9.17
N ILE A 44 30.80 8.95 8.83
CA ILE A 44 30.27 8.85 7.48
C ILE A 44 28.90 9.50 7.48
N HIS A 45 28.67 10.41 6.53
CA HIS A 45 27.33 10.82 6.19
C HIS A 45 26.77 9.90 5.13
N VAL A 46 25.61 9.32 5.40
CA VAL A 46 24.93 8.43 4.47
C VAL A 46 23.57 9.02 4.18
N ASP A 47 23.44 9.66 3.02
CA ASP A 47 22.12 10.05 2.54
C ASP A 47 21.42 8.83 1.97
N THR A 48 20.67 8.15 2.84
CA THR A 48 19.93 6.94 2.46
C THR A 48 18.61 7.24 1.73
N ASN A 49 18.34 8.50 1.36
CA ASN A 49 17.13 8.87 0.64
C ASN A 49 17.35 8.66 -0.87
N THR A 50 16.78 7.61 -1.43
CA THR A 50 16.62 7.51 -2.89
C THR A 50 15.46 8.38 -3.35
N ILE A 51 15.63 9.01 -4.52
CA ILE A 51 14.61 9.83 -5.19
C ILE A 51 13.39 8.97 -5.59
N LEU A 52 13.57 7.64 -5.69
CA LEU A 52 12.51 6.69 -6.06
C LEU A 52 11.52 6.39 -4.92
N ARG A 53 11.86 6.67 -3.66
CA ARG A 53 11.04 6.31 -2.50
C ARG A 53 9.67 6.99 -2.44
N PRO A 54 9.55 8.31 -2.68
CA PRO A 54 8.25 8.97 -2.77
C PRO A 54 7.35 8.36 -3.85
N LEU A 55 7.93 7.86 -4.95
CA LEU A 55 7.19 7.27 -6.08
C LEU A 55 6.59 5.90 -5.74
N LEU A 56 7.16 5.18 -4.76
CA LEU A 56 6.67 3.89 -4.27
C LEU A 56 5.84 4.02 -2.97
N ARG A 57 5.70 5.24 -2.44
CA ARG A 57 4.97 5.50 -1.20
C ARG A 57 3.49 5.12 -1.37
N GLY A 58 3.01 4.20 -0.53
CA GLY A 58 1.65 3.65 -0.58
C GLY A 58 1.51 2.32 -1.32
N LEU A 59 2.57 1.83 -1.99
CA LEU A 59 2.59 0.52 -2.67
C LEU A 59 3.28 -0.57 -1.84
N VAL A 60 4.11 -0.19 -0.85
CA VAL A 60 4.92 -1.12 -0.05
C VAL A 60 5.00 -0.69 1.42
N ILE A 61 5.00 -1.66 2.33
CA ILE A 61 5.21 -1.45 3.77
C ILE A 61 6.68 -1.11 4.01
N GLN A 62 6.95 0.04 4.62
CA GLN A 62 8.31 0.53 4.84
C GLN A 62 8.86 -0.02 6.18
N PRO A 63 10.05 -0.65 6.21
CA PRO A 63 10.70 -1.03 7.46
C PRO A 63 11.20 0.20 8.24
N ASP A 64 11.12 0.12 9.57
CA ASP A 64 11.50 1.18 10.49
C ASP A 64 12.98 1.59 10.36
N ILE A 65 13.26 2.86 10.67
CA ILE A 65 14.60 3.45 10.57
C ILE A 65 15.61 2.72 11.46
N ASP A 66 15.20 2.30 12.66
CA ASP A 66 16.06 1.56 13.59
C ASP A 66 16.40 0.15 13.09
N GLN A 67 15.43 -0.53 12.46
CA GLN A 67 15.66 -1.83 11.82
C GLN A 67 16.67 -1.70 10.67
N ARG A 68 16.68 -0.57 9.96
CA ARG A 68 17.63 -0.31 8.88
C ARG A 68 19.07 -0.23 9.37
N VAL A 69 19.33 0.44 10.50
CA VAL A 69 20.71 0.55 11.05
C VAL A 69 21.24 -0.84 11.42
N GLU A 70 20.39 -1.67 12.01
CA GLU A 70 20.74 -3.05 12.32
C GLU A 70 21.00 -3.89 11.05
N LEU A 71 20.17 -3.74 10.03
CA LEU A 71 20.36 -4.41 8.73
C LEU A 71 21.65 -3.96 8.06
N MET A 72 21.94 -2.66 8.00
CA MET A 72 23.19 -2.14 7.43
C MET A 72 24.42 -2.65 8.18
N SER A 73 24.38 -2.67 9.52
CA SER A 73 25.44 -3.25 10.34
C SER A 73 25.68 -4.73 10.01
N ARG A 74 24.59 -5.51 9.87
CA ARG A 74 24.65 -6.93 9.50
C ARG A 74 25.17 -7.14 8.07
N THR A 75 24.75 -6.32 7.11
CA THR A 75 25.21 -6.38 5.71
C THR A 75 26.68 -6.01 5.59
N LEU A 76 27.12 -4.98 6.31
CA LEU A 76 28.51 -4.55 6.38
C LEU A 76 29.45 -5.62 6.92
N LEU A 77 29.03 -6.27 8.01
CA LEU A 77 29.79 -7.33 8.67
C LEU A 77 29.48 -8.72 8.09
N SER A 78 28.94 -8.77 6.87
CA SER A 78 28.71 -10.00 6.14
C SER A 78 30.03 -10.62 5.68
N ARG A 79 30.04 -11.95 5.50
CA ARG A 79 31.23 -12.69 5.09
C ARG A 79 31.90 -12.15 3.81
N PRO A 80 31.18 -11.86 2.71
CA PRO A 80 31.81 -11.33 1.49
C PRO A 80 32.48 -9.97 1.70
N ASN A 81 31.88 -9.10 2.52
CA ASN A 81 32.41 -7.77 2.80
C ASN A 81 33.62 -7.83 3.74
N LEU A 82 33.59 -8.72 4.74
CA LEU A 82 34.74 -8.97 5.61
C LEU A 82 35.91 -9.62 4.85
N GLU A 83 35.63 -10.48 3.87
CA GLU A 83 36.68 -11.06 3.02
C GLU A 83 37.35 -9.99 2.15
N LYS A 84 36.58 -9.10 1.51
CA LYS A 84 37.11 -7.93 0.80
C LYS A 84 37.95 -7.06 1.72
N LEU A 85 37.46 -6.77 2.93
CA LEU A 85 38.17 -6.00 3.95
C LEU A 85 39.53 -6.62 4.28
N LEU A 86 39.58 -7.93 4.55
CA LEU A 86 40.83 -8.64 4.89
C LEU A 86 41.87 -8.57 3.78
N ARG A 87 41.43 -8.70 2.52
CA ARG A 87 42.32 -8.59 1.35
C ARG A 87 42.86 -7.17 1.17
N MET A 88 42.06 -6.14 1.46
CA MET A 88 42.49 -4.74 1.36
C MET A 88 43.47 -4.32 2.46
N THR A 89 43.49 -5.03 3.59
CA THR A 89 44.34 -4.72 4.75
C THR A 89 45.50 -5.68 4.93
N ASP A 90 45.70 -6.62 3.99
CA ASP A 90 46.72 -7.67 4.02
C ASP A 90 46.66 -8.56 5.29
N MET A 91 45.50 -8.61 5.95
CA MET A 91 45.32 -9.40 7.18
C MET A 91 45.05 -10.88 6.90
N ASP A 92 44.63 -11.21 5.67
CA ASP A 92 44.48 -12.58 5.17
C ASP A 92 45.82 -13.32 5.06
N LEU A 93 46.92 -12.61 4.82
CA LEU A 93 48.28 -13.17 4.77
C LEU A 93 48.69 -13.87 6.08
N ARG A 94 48.07 -13.49 7.21
CA ARG A 94 48.34 -14.08 8.54
C ARG A 94 47.55 -15.37 8.80
N ALA A 95 46.56 -15.70 7.97
CA ALA A 95 45.66 -16.85 8.16
C ALA A 95 45.75 -17.81 6.96
N GLN A 96 46.53 -18.87 7.12
CA GLN A 96 46.77 -19.88 6.07
C GLN A 96 45.65 -20.92 6.01
N THR A 97 44.91 -21.11 7.11
CA THR A 97 43.83 -22.12 7.21
C THR A 97 42.45 -21.46 7.24
N GLU A 98 41.44 -22.10 6.64
CA GLU A 98 40.03 -21.63 6.70
C GLU A 98 39.51 -21.43 8.14
N ARG A 99 39.95 -22.25 9.09
CA ARG A 99 39.62 -22.07 10.52
C ARG A 99 40.22 -20.81 11.13
N GLU A 100 41.39 -20.37 10.66
CA GLU A 100 42.04 -19.16 11.13
C GLU A 100 41.36 -17.91 10.57
N LYS A 101 40.95 -17.97 9.29
CA LYS A 101 40.14 -16.92 8.66
C LYS A 101 38.79 -16.74 9.36
N GLU A 102 38.11 -17.83 9.70
CA GLU A 102 36.83 -17.76 10.42
C GLU A 102 36.98 -17.12 11.81
N LYS A 103 38.05 -17.48 12.53
CA LYS A 103 38.39 -16.81 13.81
C LYS A 103 38.64 -15.33 13.59
N LEU A 104 39.38 -14.96 12.54
CA LEU A 104 39.67 -13.57 12.23
C LEU A 104 38.39 -12.77 11.90
N PHE A 105 37.46 -13.33 11.12
CA PHE A 105 36.15 -12.72 10.87
C PHE A 105 35.38 -12.50 12.16
N SER A 106 35.32 -13.52 13.04
CA SER A 106 34.63 -13.40 14.33
C SER A 106 35.27 -12.35 15.25
N ASN A 107 36.59 -12.16 15.16
CA ASN A 107 37.32 -11.16 15.93
C ASN A 107 37.04 -9.76 15.41
N ILE A 108 37.11 -9.54 14.09
CA ILE A 108 36.79 -8.26 13.46
C ILE A 108 35.34 -7.88 13.75
N ARG A 109 34.39 -8.81 13.58
CA ARG A 109 32.97 -8.56 13.85
C ARG A 109 32.70 -8.13 15.30
N ARG A 110 33.48 -8.62 16.27
CA ARG A 110 33.36 -8.22 17.68
C ARG A 110 34.11 -6.92 17.99
N ALA A 111 35.19 -6.64 17.27
CA ALA A 111 36.04 -5.46 17.47
C ALA A 111 35.51 -4.21 16.75
N VAL A 112 34.73 -4.38 15.69
CA VAL A 112 34.04 -3.29 14.99
C VAL A 112 32.77 -2.93 15.74
N SER A 113 32.62 -1.65 16.07
CA SER A 113 31.40 -1.08 16.63
C SER A 113 30.86 -0.01 15.69
N LEU A 114 29.62 -0.20 15.23
CA LEU A 114 28.88 0.75 14.42
C LEU A 114 27.79 1.40 15.29
N SER A 115 27.82 2.72 15.41
CA SER A 115 26.80 3.50 16.12
C SER A 115 26.23 4.59 15.22
N GLY A 116 24.91 4.61 15.09
CA GLY A 116 24.17 5.74 14.51
C GLY A 116 24.03 6.87 15.52
N ASP A 117 24.08 8.11 15.07
CA ASP A 117 23.80 9.27 15.91
C ASP A 117 22.28 9.37 16.16
N ARG A 118 21.87 9.32 17.43
CA ARG A 118 20.46 9.44 17.84
C ARG A 118 19.83 10.78 17.45
N ARG A 119 20.65 11.83 17.24
CA ARG A 119 20.16 13.16 16.87
C ARG A 119 20.09 13.36 15.36
N ASN A 120 20.82 12.57 14.58
CA ASN A 120 20.89 12.71 13.14
C ASN A 120 21.03 11.34 12.47
N SER A 121 19.92 10.84 11.92
CA SER A 121 19.82 9.50 11.31
C SER A 121 20.69 9.31 10.06
N SER A 122 21.30 10.38 9.54
CA SER A 122 22.22 10.32 8.41
C SER A 122 23.70 10.30 8.82
N LEU A 123 24.03 10.36 10.11
CA LEU A 123 25.41 10.32 10.62
C LEU A 123 25.72 8.97 11.27
N TYR A 124 26.75 8.31 10.76
CA TYR A 124 27.21 7.01 11.22
C TYR A 124 28.65 7.09 11.68
N SER A 125 28.93 6.48 12.82
CA SER A 125 30.28 6.39 13.38
C SER A 125 30.73 4.93 13.39
N VAL A 126 31.85 4.69 12.71
CA VAL A 126 32.51 3.38 12.69
C VAL A 126 33.72 3.47 13.59
N SER A 127 33.85 2.53 14.53
CA SER A 127 35.02 2.43 15.40
C SER A 127 35.60 1.03 15.38
N PHE A 128 36.93 0.94 15.41
CA PHE A 128 37.66 -0.32 15.45
C PHE A 128 38.85 -0.22 16.41
N TYR A 129 39.00 -1.24 17.27
CA TYR A 129 40.07 -1.33 18.25
C TYR A 129 41.14 -2.32 17.80
N HIS A 130 42.41 -1.90 17.82
CA HIS A 130 43.53 -2.77 17.50
C HIS A 130 44.83 -2.31 18.19
N GLU A 131 45.77 -3.22 18.39
CA GLU A 131 47.08 -2.94 19.02
C GLU A 131 47.98 -2.08 18.13
N ASP A 132 47.90 -2.30 16.82
CA ASP A 132 48.65 -1.55 15.82
C ASP A 132 47.81 -0.37 15.28
N ARG A 133 48.33 0.85 15.47
CA ARG A 133 47.73 2.11 15.04
C ARG A 133 47.50 2.19 13.53
N ASP A 134 48.46 1.72 12.74
CA ASP A 134 48.37 1.81 11.28
C ASP A 134 47.37 0.82 10.71
N LEU A 135 47.34 -0.40 11.25
CA LEU A 135 46.32 -1.39 10.92
C LEU A 135 44.92 -0.91 11.33
N ALA A 136 44.76 -0.30 12.50
CA ALA A 136 43.48 0.24 12.94
C ALA A 136 42.93 1.26 11.93
N ARG A 137 43.78 2.19 11.48
CA ARG A 137 43.44 3.19 10.46
C ARG A 137 43.09 2.54 9.12
N LYS A 138 43.91 1.60 8.63
CA LYS A 138 43.70 0.90 7.36
C LYS A 138 42.39 0.11 7.36
N VAL A 139 42.08 -0.57 8.46
CA VAL A 139 40.83 -1.35 8.61
C VAL A 139 39.61 -0.42 8.54
N VAL A 140 39.61 0.70 9.26
CA VAL A 140 38.48 1.63 9.19
C VAL A 140 38.37 2.26 7.80
N GLN A 141 39.49 2.62 7.17
CA GLN A 141 39.49 3.14 5.78
C GLN A 141 38.89 2.12 4.80
N ALA A 142 39.36 0.88 4.85
CA ALA A 142 38.89 -0.18 3.96
C ALA A 142 37.41 -0.52 4.24
N LEU A 143 36.97 -0.49 5.50
CA LEU A 143 35.58 -0.70 5.86
C LEU A 143 34.67 0.40 5.30
N ILE A 144 35.11 1.67 5.30
CA ILE A 144 34.40 2.78 4.63
C ILE A 144 34.32 2.53 3.13
N THR A 145 35.42 2.13 2.49
CA THR A 145 35.44 1.87 1.05
C THR A 145 34.49 0.73 0.67
N VAL A 146 34.56 -0.40 1.39
CA VAL A 146 33.66 -1.54 1.19
C VAL A 146 32.21 -1.15 1.47
N PHE A 147 31.96 -0.29 2.47
CA PHE A 147 30.63 0.23 2.76
C PHE A 147 30.07 1.04 1.61
N ILE A 148 30.83 1.99 1.08
CA ILE A 148 30.39 2.86 -0.03
C ILE A 148 30.12 1.99 -1.26
N GLU A 149 31.01 1.05 -1.59
CA GLU A 149 30.83 0.13 -2.72
C GLU A 149 29.57 -0.75 -2.54
N SER A 150 29.37 -1.32 -1.35
CA SER A 150 28.19 -2.14 -1.03
C SER A 150 26.91 -1.33 -1.07
N ALA A 151 26.91 -0.10 -0.52
CA ALA A 151 25.75 0.78 -0.50
C ALA A 151 25.34 1.24 -1.90
N VAL A 152 26.31 1.54 -2.78
CA VAL A 152 26.04 1.86 -4.20
C VAL A 152 25.41 0.67 -4.92
N ASN A 153 25.93 -0.54 -4.69
CA ASN A 153 25.38 -1.75 -5.31
C ASN A 153 23.97 -2.08 -4.79
N GLU A 154 23.71 -1.91 -3.50
CA GLU A 154 22.39 -2.10 -2.89
C GLU A 154 21.38 -1.08 -3.44
N LYS A 155 21.76 0.19 -3.55
CA LYS A 155 20.90 1.25 -4.12
C LYS A 155 20.54 1.00 -5.59
N ARG A 156 21.48 0.49 -6.39
CA ARG A 156 21.21 0.01 -7.76
C ARG A 156 20.27 -1.19 -7.77
N GLY A 157 20.45 -2.13 -6.84
CA GLY A 157 19.56 -3.28 -6.65
C GLY A 157 18.13 -2.86 -6.31
N ASP A 158 17.96 -1.91 -5.38
CA ASP A 158 16.67 -1.34 -4.99
C ASP A 158 15.97 -0.71 -6.20
N SER A 159 16.69 0.09 -6.98
CA SER A 159 16.17 0.76 -8.18
C SER A 159 15.68 -0.25 -9.24
N ASN A 160 16.50 -1.27 -9.54
CA ASN A 160 16.12 -2.35 -10.46
C ASN A 160 14.92 -3.16 -9.96
N SER A 161 14.86 -3.42 -8.64
CA SER A 161 13.74 -4.16 -8.05
C SER A 161 12.43 -3.37 -8.14
N ALA A 162 12.49 -2.05 -7.96
CA ALA A 162 11.35 -1.15 -8.10
C ALA A 162 10.84 -1.10 -9.55
N GLN A 163 11.74 -1.00 -10.53
CA GLN A 163 11.37 -1.04 -11.94
C GLN A 163 10.75 -2.38 -12.33
N THR A 164 11.37 -3.49 -11.92
CA THR A 164 10.83 -4.84 -12.16
C THR A 164 9.45 -5.01 -11.52
N PHE A 165 9.22 -4.42 -10.34
CA PHE A 165 7.91 -4.40 -9.71
C PHE A 165 6.90 -3.59 -10.52
N LEU A 166 7.25 -2.37 -10.95
CA LEU A 166 6.40 -1.53 -11.79
C LEU A 166 6.07 -2.20 -13.12
N ASP A 167 7.04 -2.82 -13.80
CA ASP A 167 6.82 -3.50 -15.07
C ASP A 167 5.86 -4.70 -14.92
N LYS A 168 6.01 -5.48 -13.84
CA LYS A 168 5.07 -6.56 -13.52
C LYS A 168 3.67 -6.03 -13.27
N GLN A 169 3.53 -4.94 -12.53
CA GLN A 169 2.23 -4.33 -12.26
C GLN A 169 1.61 -3.75 -13.54
N ILE A 170 2.38 -3.05 -14.38
CA ILE A 170 1.92 -2.52 -15.66
C ILE A 170 1.39 -3.65 -16.54
N ALA A 171 2.14 -4.74 -16.70
CA ALA A 171 1.70 -5.89 -17.50
C ALA A 171 0.42 -6.55 -16.96
N GLU A 172 0.27 -6.61 -15.63
CA GLU A 172 -0.95 -7.12 -14.99
C GLU A 172 -2.16 -6.21 -15.26
N TYR A 173 -1.99 -4.89 -15.12
CA TYR A 173 -3.04 -3.91 -15.38
C TYR A 173 -3.38 -3.77 -16.86
N GLU A 174 -2.39 -3.88 -17.74
CA GLU A 174 -2.58 -3.90 -19.20
C GLU A 174 -3.48 -5.08 -19.60
N LYS A 175 -3.22 -6.28 -19.07
CA LYS A 175 -4.06 -7.45 -19.33
C LYS A 175 -5.50 -7.23 -18.87
N ARG A 176 -5.70 -6.68 -17.67
CA ARG A 176 -7.03 -6.35 -17.13
C ARG A 176 -7.73 -5.27 -17.94
N LEU A 177 -6.99 -4.27 -18.41
CA LEU A 177 -7.51 -3.20 -19.24
C LEU A 177 -8.02 -3.74 -20.58
N VAL A 178 -7.24 -4.59 -21.26
CA VAL A 178 -7.66 -5.26 -22.51
C VAL A 178 -8.90 -6.12 -22.29
N GLU A 179 -8.97 -6.85 -21.17
CA GLU A 179 -10.16 -7.63 -20.81
C GLU A 179 -11.39 -6.73 -20.62
N ALA A 180 -11.27 -5.63 -19.87
CA ALA A 180 -12.34 -4.66 -19.67
C ALA A 180 -12.76 -3.94 -20.97
N GLU A 181 -11.80 -3.58 -21.82
CA GLU A 181 -12.05 -3.01 -23.16
C GLU A 181 -12.83 -3.98 -24.03
N SER A 182 -12.43 -5.26 -24.06
CA SER A 182 -13.12 -6.29 -24.83
C SER A 182 -14.54 -6.53 -24.31
N ALA A 183 -14.73 -6.56 -22.99
CA ALA A 183 -16.04 -6.72 -22.37
C ALA A 183 -16.97 -5.53 -22.69
N LEU A 184 -16.44 -4.30 -22.61
CA LEU A 184 -17.18 -3.09 -22.95
C LEU A 184 -17.53 -3.04 -24.45
N ALA A 185 -16.60 -3.45 -25.32
CA ALA A 185 -16.82 -3.52 -26.77
C ALA A 185 -17.89 -4.56 -27.12
N ASP A 186 -17.79 -5.77 -26.57
CA ASP A 186 -18.77 -6.84 -26.74
C ASP A 186 -20.16 -6.41 -26.24
N PHE A 187 -20.22 -5.74 -25.10
CA PHE A 187 -21.46 -5.23 -24.54
C PHE A 187 -22.11 -4.19 -25.46
N LYS A 188 -21.34 -3.21 -25.93
CA LYS A 188 -21.81 -2.21 -26.89
C LYS A 188 -22.29 -2.84 -28.19
N GLN A 189 -21.59 -3.86 -28.69
CA GLN A 189 -21.98 -4.56 -29.91
C GLN A 189 -23.29 -5.35 -29.74
N ARG A 190 -23.46 -6.08 -28.63
CA ARG A 190 -24.68 -6.88 -28.37
C ARG A 190 -25.92 -6.01 -28.13
N HIS A 191 -25.74 -4.82 -27.54
CA HIS A 191 -26.82 -3.90 -27.23
C HIS A 191 -26.91 -2.71 -28.21
N ALA A 192 -26.24 -2.80 -29.36
CA ALA A 192 -26.25 -1.77 -30.40
C ALA A 192 -27.67 -1.35 -30.77
N GLY A 193 -27.92 -0.04 -30.80
CA GLY A 193 -29.23 0.53 -31.09
C GLY A 193 -30.23 0.53 -29.92
N ASN A 194 -29.88 0.01 -28.74
CA ASN A 194 -30.65 0.16 -27.49
C ASN A 194 -29.91 1.00 -26.42
N LEU A 195 -28.69 1.44 -26.73
CA LEU A 195 -27.83 2.19 -25.84
C LEU A 195 -28.35 3.63 -25.62
N PRO A 196 -28.18 4.21 -24.43
CA PRO A 196 -28.43 5.63 -24.19
C PRO A 196 -27.54 6.51 -25.10
N GLY A 197 -28.10 7.57 -25.69
CA GLY A 197 -27.35 8.55 -26.50
C GLY A 197 -27.12 8.20 -27.97
N GLU A 198 -27.30 6.95 -28.39
CA GLU A 198 -27.15 6.54 -29.79
C GLU A 198 -28.52 6.54 -30.52
N GLY A 199 -28.65 7.30 -31.62
CA GLY A 199 -29.82 7.21 -32.52
C GLY A 199 -31.16 7.70 -31.95
N GLY A 200 -31.16 8.77 -31.15
CA GLY A 200 -32.38 9.36 -30.56
C GLY A 200 -32.85 8.66 -29.28
N GLY A 201 -32.16 7.62 -28.80
CA GLY A 201 -32.53 6.96 -27.55
C GLY A 201 -33.79 6.10 -27.66
N TYR A 202 -33.81 5.04 -26.87
CA TYR A 202 -34.93 4.11 -26.81
C TYR A 202 -36.24 4.79 -26.35
N TYR A 203 -36.18 5.62 -25.30
CA TYR A 203 -37.34 6.33 -24.77
C TYR A 203 -37.99 7.30 -25.77
N GLN A 204 -37.20 7.98 -26.60
CA GLN A 204 -37.76 8.89 -27.61
C GLN A 204 -38.54 8.12 -28.69
N ARG A 205 -38.05 6.94 -29.10
CA ARG A 205 -38.78 6.06 -30.03
C ARG A 205 -40.09 5.55 -29.43
N LEU A 206 -40.10 5.23 -28.13
CA LEU A 206 -41.31 4.86 -27.42
C LEU A 206 -42.34 6.00 -27.40
N VAL A 207 -41.91 7.20 -26.98
CA VAL A 207 -42.78 8.39 -26.94
C VAL A 207 -43.32 8.73 -28.33
N ALA A 208 -42.48 8.68 -29.37
CA ALA A 208 -42.91 8.92 -30.75
C ALA A 208 -43.93 7.87 -31.21
N SER A 209 -43.73 6.59 -30.90
CA SER A 209 -44.68 5.52 -31.26
C SER A 209 -45.99 5.62 -30.47
N GLN A 210 -45.95 6.07 -29.22
CA GLN A 210 -47.14 6.33 -28.40
C GLN A 210 -47.95 7.50 -28.96
N GLN A 211 -47.29 8.57 -29.41
CA GLN A 211 -47.95 9.69 -30.09
C GLN A 211 -48.63 9.22 -31.38
N GLN A 212 -47.93 8.47 -32.25
CA GLN A 212 -48.49 7.91 -33.48
C GLN A 212 -49.71 7.01 -33.22
N LEU A 213 -49.66 6.20 -32.16
CA LEU A 213 -50.78 5.37 -31.74
C LEU A 213 -51.99 6.19 -31.26
N SER A 214 -51.75 7.23 -30.45
CA SER A 214 -52.82 8.11 -29.97
C SER A 214 -53.51 8.85 -31.11
N GLU A 215 -52.74 9.34 -32.09
CA GLU A 215 -53.24 10.02 -33.27
C GLU A 215 -54.09 9.07 -34.14
N ALA A 216 -53.58 7.85 -34.40
CA ALA A 216 -54.33 6.85 -35.16
C ALA A 216 -55.64 6.42 -34.44
N ARG A 217 -55.62 6.33 -33.10
CA ARG A 217 -56.82 6.04 -32.30
C ARG A 217 -57.85 7.15 -32.38
N LEU A 218 -57.40 8.42 -32.33
CA LEU A 218 -58.27 9.58 -32.47
C LEU A 218 -58.92 9.60 -33.85
N GLN A 219 -58.13 9.48 -34.92
CA GLN A 219 -58.62 9.41 -36.30
C GLN A 219 -59.63 8.26 -36.49
N ARG A 220 -59.34 7.09 -35.90
CA ARG A 220 -60.27 5.95 -35.93
C ARG A 220 -61.60 6.30 -35.25
N SER A 221 -61.54 6.91 -34.07
CA SER A 221 -62.73 7.31 -33.31
C SER A 221 -63.58 8.31 -34.10
N GLU A 222 -62.96 9.32 -34.72
CA GLU A 222 -63.63 10.30 -35.57
C GLU A 222 -64.34 9.64 -36.76
N MET A 223 -63.65 8.73 -37.46
CA MET A 223 -64.22 8.00 -38.59
C MET A 223 -65.29 7.00 -38.17
N GLN A 224 -65.17 6.39 -36.99
CA GLN A 224 -66.21 5.53 -36.41
C GLN A 224 -67.47 6.34 -36.09
N ASN A 225 -67.34 7.50 -35.45
CA ASN A 225 -68.46 8.39 -35.18
C ASN A 225 -69.14 8.85 -36.48
N ARG A 226 -68.36 9.21 -37.50
CA ARG A 226 -68.89 9.58 -38.83
C ARG A 226 -69.65 8.42 -39.48
N ARG A 227 -69.08 7.21 -39.44
CA ARG A 227 -69.74 5.99 -39.94
C ARG A 227 -71.06 5.74 -39.20
N ASP A 228 -71.05 5.83 -37.87
CA ASP A 228 -72.22 5.52 -37.04
C ASP A 228 -73.32 6.57 -37.22
N GLU A 229 -72.94 7.84 -37.40
CA GLU A 229 -73.88 8.90 -37.77
C GLU A 229 -74.50 8.67 -39.15
N LEU A 230 -73.68 8.34 -40.16
CA LEU A 230 -74.19 7.98 -41.50
C LEU A 230 -75.13 6.76 -41.43
N LYS A 231 -74.82 5.74 -40.60
CA LYS A 231 -75.71 4.59 -40.36
C LYS A 231 -77.03 5.02 -39.70
N ARG A 232 -77.00 5.91 -38.71
CA ARG A 232 -78.22 6.41 -38.05
C ARG A 232 -79.10 7.20 -39.02
N GLN A 233 -78.52 8.06 -39.84
CA GLN A 233 -79.26 8.84 -40.83
C GLN A 233 -79.90 7.93 -41.89
N LEU A 234 -79.18 6.90 -42.35
CA LEU A 234 -79.69 5.86 -43.26
C LEU A 234 -80.82 5.01 -42.64
N ALA A 235 -80.86 4.86 -41.31
CA ALA A 235 -81.87 4.09 -40.60
C ALA A 235 -83.06 4.94 -40.11
N GLY A 236 -82.87 6.25 -39.94
CA GLY A 236 -83.83 7.18 -39.31
C GLY A 236 -84.75 7.93 -40.28
N GLU A 237 -84.44 8.01 -41.57
CA GLU A 237 -85.32 8.60 -42.58
C GLU A 237 -86.14 7.52 -43.27
N GLN A 238 -87.44 7.42 -42.95
CA GLN A 238 -88.39 6.74 -43.84
C GLN A 238 -88.63 7.63 -45.06
N PRO A 239 -88.24 7.20 -46.27
CA PRO A 239 -88.40 8.03 -47.44
C PRO A 239 -89.80 7.86 -48.05
N VAL A 240 -90.48 8.98 -48.35
CA VAL A 240 -91.68 9.00 -49.19
C VAL A 240 -91.23 9.11 -50.64
N PHE A 241 -91.52 8.11 -51.50
CA PHE A 241 -91.25 8.20 -52.94
C PHE A 241 -92.42 7.74 -53.82
N LEU A 242 -92.65 8.55 -54.87
CA LEU A 242 -93.50 8.28 -56.02
C LEU A 242 -92.71 7.48 -57.07
N ALA A 243 -93.33 6.43 -57.60
CA ALA A 243 -92.73 5.48 -58.51
C ALA A 243 -92.40 6.06 -59.90
N SER A 244 -91.19 5.79 -60.41
CA SER A 244 -90.86 5.82 -61.84
C SER A 244 -89.61 4.99 -62.12
N GLY A 245 -89.72 4.03 -63.06
CA GLY A 245 -88.62 3.50 -63.88
C GLY A 245 -87.59 2.57 -63.22
N ALA A 246 -87.72 1.26 -63.43
CA ALA A 246 -86.75 0.23 -63.05
C ALA A 246 -85.58 0.14 -64.06
N SER A 247 -84.34 0.03 -63.56
CA SER A 247 -83.23 -0.80 -64.10
C SER A 247 -81.81 -0.43 -63.60
N GLU A 248 -81.60 -0.04 -62.32
CA GLU A 248 -80.24 0.32 -61.84
C GLU A 248 -79.79 -0.30 -60.51
N GLN A 249 -80.52 -1.29 -59.94
CA GLN A 249 -80.19 -1.84 -58.61
C GLN A 249 -78.86 -2.63 -58.55
N SER A 250 -78.44 -3.29 -59.64
CA SER A 250 -77.16 -4.03 -59.71
C SER A 250 -75.93 -3.10 -59.66
N SER A 251 -76.09 -1.84 -60.10
CA SER A 251 -74.96 -0.89 -60.21
C SER A 251 -74.37 -0.48 -58.86
N SER A 252 -75.13 -0.54 -57.75
CA SER A 252 -74.68 -0.04 -56.45
C SER A 252 -73.76 -1.00 -55.69
N ILE A 253 -74.05 -2.31 -55.74
CA ILE A 253 -73.16 -3.35 -55.22
C ILE A 253 -71.96 -3.49 -56.15
N ASP A 254 -72.19 -3.43 -57.47
CA ASP A 254 -71.12 -3.48 -58.47
C ASP A 254 -70.14 -2.30 -58.33
N GLY A 255 -70.63 -1.09 -58.01
CA GLY A 255 -69.79 0.09 -57.74
C GLY A 255 -68.96 0.00 -56.45
N ARG A 256 -69.49 -0.65 -55.41
CA ARG A 256 -68.74 -0.96 -54.17
C ARG A 256 -67.67 -2.03 -54.40
N ILE A 257 -68.02 -3.08 -55.14
CA ILE A 257 -67.08 -4.13 -55.54
C ILE A 257 -65.97 -3.52 -56.42
N SER A 258 -66.30 -2.65 -57.38
CA SER A 258 -65.30 -2.02 -58.24
C SER A 258 -64.38 -1.06 -57.50
N SER A 259 -64.91 -0.26 -56.57
CA SER A 259 -64.10 0.64 -55.74
C SER A 259 -63.20 -0.10 -54.76
N LEU A 260 -63.69 -1.19 -54.15
CA LEU A 260 -62.87 -2.05 -53.30
C LEU A 260 -61.83 -2.84 -54.11
N LYS A 261 -62.15 -3.32 -55.32
CA LYS A 261 -61.19 -3.94 -56.25
C LYS A 261 -60.09 -2.96 -56.66
N ALA A 262 -60.44 -1.73 -57.04
CA ALA A 262 -59.45 -0.69 -57.39
C ALA A 262 -58.53 -0.36 -56.21
N ARG A 263 -59.08 -0.34 -54.99
CA ARG A 263 -58.29 -0.10 -53.77
C ARG A 263 -57.42 -1.28 -53.39
N LEU A 264 -57.89 -2.50 -53.64
CA LEU A 264 -57.10 -3.72 -53.48
C LEU A 264 -55.93 -3.74 -54.47
N ASP A 265 -56.15 -3.39 -55.74
CA ASP A 265 -55.08 -3.27 -56.74
C ASP A 265 -54.03 -2.21 -56.32
N GLU A 266 -54.47 -1.08 -55.77
CA GLU A 266 -53.56 -0.07 -55.21
C GLU A 266 -52.72 -0.64 -54.05
N LEU A 267 -53.34 -1.40 -53.15
CA LEU A 267 -52.65 -2.00 -52.00
C LEU A 267 -51.70 -3.12 -52.42
N LEU A 268 -52.07 -3.94 -53.41
CA LEU A 268 -51.20 -4.98 -53.97
C LEU A 268 -49.97 -4.41 -54.69
N SER A 269 -50.04 -3.16 -55.17
CA SER A 269 -48.86 -2.47 -55.70
C SER A 269 -47.81 -2.12 -54.62
N LYS A 270 -48.21 -2.05 -53.35
CA LYS A 270 -47.38 -1.64 -52.21
C LYS A 270 -47.11 -2.77 -51.21
N TYR A 271 -48.01 -3.74 -51.12
CA TYR A 271 -48.02 -4.79 -50.11
C TYR A 271 -48.28 -6.16 -50.74
N THR A 272 -47.79 -7.23 -50.09
CA THR A 272 -48.06 -8.62 -50.50
C THR A 272 -49.45 -9.09 -50.06
N ASP A 273 -49.98 -10.15 -50.71
CA ASP A 273 -51.30 -10.77 -50.43
C ASP A 273 -51.54 -11.12 -48.95
N ARG A 274 -50.48 -11.35 -48.18
CA ARG A 274 -50.53 -11.70 -46.74
C ARG A 274 -50.64 -10.49 -45.81
N HIS A 275 -50.63 -9.27 -46.34
CA HIS A 275 -50.73 -8.07 -45.51
C HIS A 275 -52.12 -7.96 -44.86
N PRO A 276 -52.25 -7.58 -43.57
CA PRO A 276 -53.54 -7.58 -42.88
C PRO A 276 -54.61 -6.71 -43.55
N GLU A 277 -54.21 -5.60 -44.18
CA GLU A 277 -55.12 -4.70 -44.92
C GLU A 277 -55.69 -5.38 -46.17
N VAL A 278 -54.87 -6.16 -46.88
CA VAL A 278 -55.28 -6.89 -48.07
C VAL A 278 -56.24 -8.02 -47.69
N VAL A 279 -55.95 -8.75 -46.61
CA VAL A 279 -56.84 -9.80 -46.09
C VAL A 279 -58.19 -9.24 -45.67
N GLN A 280 -58.22 -8.10 -44.98
CA GLN A 280 -59.48 -7.47 -44.55
C GLN A 280 -60.33 -7.01 -45.74
N ILE A 281 -59.70 -6.41 -46.75
CA ILE A 281 -60.41 -5.97 -47.96
C ILE A 281 -60.88 -7.18 -48.77
N ASN A 282 -60.09 -8.24 -48.87
CA ASN A 282 -60.53 -9.49 -49.49
C ASN A 282 -61.75 -10.09 -48.78
N ASN A 283 -61.73 -10.19 -47.45
CA ASN A 283 -62.87 -10.69 -46.69
C ASN A 283 -64.12 -9.81 -46.87
N LEU A 284 -63.94 -8.49 -46.94
CA LEU A 284 -65.03 -7.56 -47.19
C LEU A 284 -65.58 -7.72 -48.62
N LEU A 285 -64.70 -7.89 -49.61
CA LEU A 285 -65.06 -8.13 -51.00
C LEU A 285 -65.82 -9.46 -51.14
N GLU A 286 -65.35 -10.52 -50.50
CA GLU A 286 -66.00 -11.83 -50.47
C GLU A 286 -67.40 -11.74 -49.84
N SER A 287 -67.54 -11.00 -48.73
CA SER A 287 -68.85 -10.78 -48.10
C SER A 287 -69.82 -10.01 -49.02
N LEU A 288 -69.32 -9.04 -49.79
CA LEU A 288 -70.13 -8.25 -50.74
C LEU A 288 -70.46 -9.04 -52.01
N GLU A 289 -69.56 -9.89 -52.48
CA GLU A 289 -69.81 -10.80 -53.61
C GLU A 289 -70.85 -11.86 -53.21
N GLN A 290 -70.80 -12.37 -51.98
CA GLN A 290 -71.79 -13.28 -51.44
C GLN A 290 -73.16 -12.59 -51.25
N GLU A 291 -73.18 -11.34 -50.80
CA GLU A 291 -74.39 -10.52 -50.71
C GLU A 291 -75.00 -10.29 -52.11
N ARG A 292 -74.17 -9.97 -53.11
CA ARG A 292 -74.57 -9.84 -54.53
C ARG A 292 -75.21 -11.12 -55.07
N GLU A 293 -74.60 -12.27 -54.81
CA GLU A 293 -75.07 -13.56 -55.29
C GLU A 293 -76.40 -13.93 -54.61
N SER A 294 -76.57 -13.62 -53.33
CA SER A 294 -77.83 -13.81 -52.61
C SER A 294 -78.97 -12.92 -53.14
N GLU A 295 -78.68 -11.69 -53.56
CA GLU A 295 -79.63 -10.77 -54.18
C GLU A 295 -80.03 -11.25 -55.58
N LEU A 296 -79.06 -11.68 -56.40
CA LEU A 296 -79.30 -12.27 -57.73
C LEU A 296 -80.14 -13.56 -57.63
N ALA A 297 -79.91 -14.38 -56.61
CA ALA A 297 -80.70 -15.59 -56.35
C ALA A 297 -82.15 -15.27 -55.94
N LYS A 298 -82.37 -14.25 -55.10
CA LYS A 298 -83.71 -13.77 -54.72
C LYS A 298 -84.48 -13.14 -55.89
N LEU A 299 -83.78 -12.48 -56.81
CA LEU A 299 -84.33 -11.96 -58.07
C LEU A 299 -84.81 -13.08 -59.00
N ALA A 300 -84.18 -14.26 -58.97
CA ALA A 300 -84.53 -15.41 -59.80
C ALA A 300 -85.73 -16.22 -59.25
N THR A 301 -86.02 -16.16 -57.95
CA THR A 301 -87.12 -16.90 -57.29
C THR A 301 -88.46 -16.16 -57.22
N GLY A 302 -88.56 -14.92 -57.74
CA GLY A 302 -89.84 -14.24 -57.94
C GLY A 302 -90.52 -13.69 -56.68
N GLU A 303 -89.86 -13.67 -55.52
CA GLU A 303 -90.33 -13.00 -54.30
C GLU A 303 -89.68 -11.63 -54.12
N ALA A 304 -89.90 -10.72 -55.07
CA ALA A 304 -89.37 -9.36 -55.01
C ALA A 304 -90.43 -8.30 -55.35
N SER A 305 -91.58 -8.39 -54.69
CA SER A 305 -92.61 -7.34 -54.70
C SER A 305 -93.05 -7.03 -53.28
N ASP A 306 -92.18 -6.35 -52.51
CA ASP A 306 -92.64 -5.40 -51.47
C ASP A 306 -91.56 -4.45 -50.92
N LEU A 307 -90.31 -4.51 -51.37
CA LEU A 307 -89.20 -3.68 -50.84
C LEU A 307 -88.55 -2.75 -51.88
N SER A 308 -89.02 -2.75 -53.13
CA SER A 308 -88.35 -2.09 -54.27
C SER A 308 -88.46 -0.56 -54.30
N GLY A 309 -89.31 0.05 -53.46
CA GLY A 309 -89.47 1.51 -53.40
C GLY A 309 -88.46 2.25 -52.51
N MET A 310 -87.65 1.53 -51.72
CA MET A 310 -86.84 2.14 -50.66
C MET A 310 -85.46 2.65 -51.13
N ASN A 311 -85.03 2.31 -52.36
CA ASN A 311 -83.61 2.33 -52.76
C ASN A 311 -83.27 3.20 -54.00
N THR A 312 -84.20 4.00 -54.54
CA THR A 312 -84.02 4.72 -55.83
C THR A 312 -83.73 6.22 -55.71
N SER A 313 -83.58 6.77 -54.50
CA SER A 313 -83.22 8.19 -54.33
C SER A 313 -81.72 8.43 -54.57
N PRO A 314 -81.31 9.36 -55.47
CA PRO A 314 -79.90 9.71 -55.70
C PRO A 314 -79.16 10.12 -54.42
N VAL A 315 -79.87 10.74 -53.46
CA VAL A 315 -79.31 11.14 -52.14
C VAL A 315 -78.98 9.91 -51.29
N TYR A 316 -79.81 8.87 -51.35
CA TYR A 316 -79.60 7.63 -50.61
C TYR A 316 -78.38 6.87 -51.15
N GLN A 317 -78.21 6.82 -52.48
CA GLN A 317 -77.03 6.22 -53.11
C GLN A 317 -75.73 6.93 -52.70
N GLN A 318 -75.75 8.27 -52.65
CA GLN A 318 -74.61 9.08 -52.23
C GLN A 318 -74.28 8.90 -50.73
N MET A 319 -75.27 8.78 -49.84
CA MET A 319 -75.02 8.45 -48.42
C MET A 319 -74.48 7.03 -48.25
N ARG A 320 -74.95 6.08 -49.07
CA ARG A 320 -74.49 4.69 -49.08
C ARG A 320 -73.03 4.56 -49.55
N SER A 321 -72.60 5.39 -50.49
CA SER A 321 -71.18 5.46 -50.92
C SER A 321 -70.30 6.11 -49.86
N MET A 322 -70.75 7.21 -49.25
CA MET A 322 -70.04 7.84 -48.12
C MET A 322 -69.89 6.89 -46.92
N LEU A 323 -70.90 6.06 -46.66
CA LEU A 323 -70.83 5.03 -45.61
C LEU A 323 -69.78 3.97 -45.95
N ALA A 324 -69.76 3.46 -47.19
CA ALA A 324 -68.77 2.46 -47.61
C ALA A 324 -67.33 3.01 -47.54
N GLU A 325 -67.15 4.28 -47.91
CA GLU A 325 -65.86 4.97 -47.78
C GLU A 325 -65.44 5.11 -46.32
N ALA A 326 -66.37 5.51 -45.43
CA ALA A 326 -66.11 5.60 -44.00
C ALA A 326 -65.80 4.23 -43.38
N GLU A 327 -66.50 3.16 -43.77
CA GLU A 327 -66.23 1.79 -43.33
C GLU A 327 -64.84 1.31 -43.78
N ALA A 328 -64.47 1.55 -45.03
CA ALA A 328 -63.13 1.24 -45.54
C ALA A 328 -62.05 2.01 -44.78
N LYS A 329 -62.27 3.29 -44.47
CA LYS A 329 -61.32 4.10 -43.69
C LYS A 329 -61.19 3.63 -42.24
N VAL A 330 -62.29 3.22 -41.60
CA VAL A 330 -62.25 2.62 -40.26
C VAL A 330 -61.48 1.30 -40.25
N ALA A 331 -61.64 0.46 -41.27
CA ALA A 331 -60.87 -0.79 -41.41
C ALA A 331 -59.36 -0.52 -41.57
N GLU A 332 -58.97 0.42 -42.43
CA GLU A 332 -57.58 0.87 -42.58
C GLU A 332 -56.99 1.36 -41.24
N LEU A 333 -57.70 2.25 -40.54
CA LEU A 333 -57.24 2.81 -39.27
C LEU A 333 -57.18 1.74 -38.15
N ASN A 334 -58.01 0.70 -38.21
CA ASN A 334 -57.91 -0.43 -37.30
C ASN A 334 -56.59 -1.19 -37.46
N VAL A 335 -56.15 -1.44 -38.70
CA VAL A 335 -54.87 -2.10 -38.96
C VAL A 335 -53.72 -1.21 -38.49
N ARG A 336 -53.77 0.09 -38.79
CA ARG A 336 -52.75 1.05 -38.36
C ARG A 336 -52.64 1.15 -36.85
N VAL A 337 -53.77 1.19 -36.13
CA VAL A 337 -53.78 1.15 -34.66
C VAL A 337 -53.18 -0.17 -34.14
N ALA A 338 -53.49 -1.30 -34.77
CA ALA A 338 -52.94 -2.60 -34.37
C ALA A 338 -51.44 -2.73 -34.64
N GLU A 339 -50.90 -2.09 -35.68
CA GLU A 339 -49.45 -2.02 -35.96
C GLU A 339 -48.75 -1.14 -34.92
N TYR A 340 -49.20 0.09 -34.72
CA TYR A 340 -48.60 0.98 -33.73
C TYR A 340 -48.74 0.44 -32.31
N GLN A 341 -49.84 -0.23 -31.99
CA GLN A 341 -50.00 -0.91 -30.69
C GLN A 341 -48.95 -2.00 -30.52
N ARG A 342 -48.77 -2.89 -31.51
CA ARG A 342 -47.72 -3.92 -31.47
C ARG A 342 -46.32 -3.32 -31.32
N ARG A 343 -46.06 -2.18 -31.97
CA ARG A 343 -44.78 -1.47 -31.88
C ARG A 343 -44.57 -0.87 -30.48
N VAL A 344 -45.60 -0.25 -29.90
CA VAL A 344 -45.58 0.25 -28.53
C VAL A 344 -45.39 -0.88 -27.53
N ASP A 345 -46.09 -2.01 -27.69
CA ASP A 345 -45.98 -3.16 -26.78
C ASP A 345 -44.59 -3.80 -26.85
N LYS A 346 -44.03 -3.95 -28.06
CA LYS A 346 -42.66 -4.42 -28.27
C LYS A 346 -41.65 -3.49 -27.59
N LEU A 347 -41.81 -2.18 -27.75
CA LEU A 347 -40.97 -1.21 -27.05
C LEU A 347 -41.21 -1.37 -25.54
N ASN A 348 -42.41 -1.19 -25.00
CA ASN A 348 -42.74 -1.32 -23.57
C ASN A 348 -42.10 -2.55 -22.90
N SER A 349 -42.09 -3.72 -23.54
CA SER A 349 -41.44 -4.93 -22.99
C SER A 349 -39.92 -4.82 -22.77
N MET A 350 -39.27 -3.85 -23.42
CA MET A 350 -37.85 -3.52 -23.27
C MET A 350 -37.61 -2.43 -22.22
N VAL A 351 -38.63 -1.65 -21.80
CA VAL A 351 -38.50 -0.59 -20.78
C VAL A 351 -37.93 -1.17 -19.48
N ASP A 352 -38.39 -2.36 -19.07
CA ASP A 352 -37.92 -2.99 -17.84
C ASP A 352 -36.45 -3.47 -17.91
N LYS A 353 -35.95 -3.72 -19.13
CA LYS A 353 -34.60 -4.25 -19.36
C LYS A 353 -33.57 -3.14 -19.58
N ILE A 354 -33.99 -1.98 -20.06
CA ILE A 354 -33.10 -0.84 -20.37
C ILE A 354 -32.33 -0.36 -19.13
N PRO A 355 -32.94 -0.14 -17.95
CA PRO A 355 -32.22 0.29 -16.76
C PRO A 355 -31.12 -0.70 -16.33
N LEU A 356 -31.34 -2.00 -16.52
CA LEU A 356 -30.34 -3.04 -16.22
C LEU A 356 -29.15 -2.94 -17.18
N VAL A 357 -29.42 -2.76 -18.48
CA VAL A 357 -28.39 -2.56 -19.51
C VAL A 357 -27.61 -1.26 -19.27
N GLU A 358 -28.29 -0.19 -18.88
CA GLU A 358 -27.64 1.08 -18.55
C GLU A 358 -26.76 0.96 -17.30
N ALA A 359 -27.25 0.31 -16.25
CA ALA A 359 -26.47 0.05 -15.04
C ALA A 359 -25.21 -0.78 -15.33
N GLU A 360 -25.34 -1.84 -16.15
CA GLU A 360 -24.22 -2.67 -16.58
C GLU A 360 -23.21 -1.89 -17.44
N LEU A 361 -23.68 -1.06 -18.36
CA LEU A 361 -22.83 -0.17 -19.15
C LEU A 361 -22.04 0.80 -18.27
N VAL A 362 -22.71 1.43 -17.30
CA VAL A 362 -22.08 2.38 -16.38
C VAL A 362 -21.03 1.67 -15.53
N GLN A 363 -21.31 0.45 -15.08
CA GLN A 363 -20.35 -0.37 -14.35
C GLN A 363 -19.13 -0.71 -15.21
N LEU A 364 -19.33 -1.27 -16.41
CA LEU A 364 -18.25 -1.62 -17.34
C LEU A 364 -17.41 -0.39 -17.74
N THR A 365 -18.07 0.76 -17.96
CA THR A 365 -17.38 2.01 -18.29
C THR A 365 -16.54 2.50 -17.12
N ARG A 366 -17.07 2.45 -15.89
CA ARG A 366 -16.34 2.82 -14.68
C ARG A 366 -15.14 1.90 -14.44
N ASP A 367 -15.31 0.59 -14.63
CA ASP A 367 -14.23 -0.39 -14.47
C ASP A 367 -13.11 -0.14 -15.50
N TYR A 368 -13.47 0.10 -16.76
CA TYR A 368 -12.53 0.53 -17.80
C TYR A 368 -11.81 1.83 -17.43
N GLU A 369 -12.53 2.87 -17.01
CA GLU A 369 -11.94 4.17 -16.65
C GLU A 369 -10.97 4.06 -15.48
N VAL A 370 -11.32 3.29 -14.44
CA VAL A 370 -10.44 3.05 -13.28
C VAL A 370 -9.17 2.32 -13.71
N LEU A 371 -9.30 1.25 -14.50
CA LEU A 371 -8.14 0.48 -14.98
C LEU A 371 -7.25 1.33 -15.90
N SER A 372 -7.85 2.12 -16.78
CA SER A 372 -7.13 3.03 -17.69
C SER A 372 -6.36 4.10 -16.92
N GLN A 373 -6.98 4.70 -15.90
CA GLN A 373 -6.32 5.68 -15.02
C GLN A 373 -5.18 5.03 -14.20
N GLN A 374 -5.40 3.85 -13.63
CA GLN A 374 -4.36 3.13 -12.88
C GLN A 374 -3.18 2.74 -13.77
N HIS A 375 -3.46 2.22 -14.97
CA HIS A 375 -2.43 1.88 -15.95
C HIS A 375 -1.61 3.12 -16.35
N THR A 376 -2.28 4.23 -16.69
CA THR A 376 -1.61 5.49 -17.04
C THR A 376 -0.77 6.02 -15.88
N GLY A 377 -1.29 5.98 -14.65
CA GLY A 377 -0.55 6.39 -13.46
C GLY A 377 0.67 5.51 -13.16
N LEU A 378 0.62 4.21 -13.49
CA LEU A 378 1.78 3.32 -13.38
C LEU A 378 2.83 3.63 -14.46
N LEU A 379 2.41 3.94 -15.70
CA LEU A 379 3.31 4.36 -16.77
C LEU A 379 4.04 5.66 -16.42
N GLU A 380 3.32 6.66 -15.90
CA GLU A 380 3.91 7.92 -15.43
C GLU A 380 4.92 7.70 -14.30
N ARG A 381 4.61 6.81 -13.36
CA ARG A 381 5.54 6.44 -12.28
C ARG A 381 6.77 5.70 -12.80
N ARG A 382 6.62 4.83 -13.80
CA ARG A 382 7.76 4.15 -14.45
C ARG A 382 8.67 5.16 -15.13
N GLU A 383 8.11 6.12 -15.86
CA GLU A 383 8.91 7.15 -16.53
C GLU A 383 9.60 8.06 -15.50
N SER A 384 8.89 8.46 -14.45
CA SER A 384 9.46 9.22 -13.34
C SER A 384 10.59 8.46 -12.63
N ALA A 385 10.44 7.14 -12.46
CA ALA A 385 11.46 6.27 -11.88
C ALA A 385 12.69 6.16 -12.79
N ARG A 386 12.49 6.03 -14.11
CA ARG A 386 13.57 6.01 -15.09
C ARG A 386 14.36 7.32 -15.11
N ILE A 387 13.68 8.46 -15.15
CA ILE A 387 14.33 9.78 -15.09
C ILE A 387 15.11 9.95 -13.79
N SER A 388 14.52 9.51 -12.66
CA SER A 388 15.19 9.58 -11.36
C SER A 388 16.44 8.69 -11.32
N GLU A 389 16.41 7.52 -11.94
CA GLU A 389 17.59 6.66 -12.08
C GLU A 389 18.68 7.33 -12.92
N ASP A 390 18.34 7.90 -14.08
CA ASP A 390 19.29 8.59 -14.95
C ASP A 390 19.97 9.76 -14.22
N VAL A 391 19.19 10.54 -13.46
CA VAL A 391 19.71 11.63 -12.61
C VAL A 391 20.63 11.07 -11.53
N GLU A 392 20.26 9.96 -10.89
CA GLU A 392 21.03 9.35 -9.82
C GLU A 392 22.35 8.74 -10.32
N GLN A 393 22.34 8.11 -11.51
CA GLN A 393 23.54 7.60 -12.17
C GLN A 393 24.50 8.73 -12.56
N GLN A 394 23.98 9.88 -13.00
CA GLN A 394 24.79 11.07 -13.28
C GLN A 394 25.30 11.74 -11.99
N ALA A 395 24.51 11.70 -10.92
CA ALA A 395 24.84 12.30 -9.61
C ALA A 395 25.70 11.40 -8.70
N ASN A 396 26.24 10.28 -9.21
CA ASN A 396 27.07 9.32 -8.45
C ASN A 396 28.22 9.95 -7.62
N ASP A 397 28.63 11.19 -7.93
CA ASP A 397 29.69 11.93 -7.22
C ASP A 397 29.23 12.66 -5.94
N LEU A 398 27.91 12.77 -5.67
CA LEU A 398 27.35 13.61 -4.60
C LEU A 398 26.79 12.87 -3.38
N VAL A 399 26.61 11.55 -3.42
CA VAL A 399 25.79 10.81 -2.43
C VAL A 399 26.56 10.38 -1.16
N PHE A 400 27.87 10.22 -1.23
CA PHE A 400 28.68 9.74 -0.10
C PHE A 400 29.87 10.64 0.16
N LYS A 401 29.68 11.67 0.99
CA LYS A 401 30.78 12.51 1.45
C LYS A 401 31.31 11.96 2.77
N VAL A 402 32.52 11.42 2.74
CA VAL A 402 33.28 11.13 3.96
C VAL A 402 33.51 12.47 4.67
N ILE A 403 32.84 12.69 5.80
CA ILE A 403 32.97 13.95 6.56
C ILE A 403 34.32 13.95 7.25
N ASP A 404 34.59 12.89 8.01
CA ASP A 404 35.83 12.74 8.76
C ASP A 404 36.56 11.45 8.33
N PRO A 405 37.75 11.55 7.70
CA PRO A 405 38.57 10.38 7.40
C PRO A 405 39.00 9.68 8.70
N PRO A 406 39.40 8.40 8.64
CA PRO A 406 39.77 7.63 9.83
C PRO A 406 40.90 8.30 10.59
N PHE A 407 40.59 8.75 11.79
CA PHE A 407 41.54 9.34 12.72
C PHE A 407 41.87 8.33 13.81
N VAL A 408 43.17 8.19 14.10
CA VAL A 408 43.66 7.42 15.25
C VAL A 408 44.40 8.35 16.19
N PRO A 409 43.91 8.54 17.42
CA PRO A 409 44.58 9.38 18.39
C PRO A 409 45.99 8.85 18.68
N LEU A 410 46.89 9.75 19.04
CA LEU A 410 48.27 9.40 19.39
C LEU A 410 48.34 8.57 20.68
N ARG A 411 47.36 8.73 21.57
CA ARG A 411 47.25 7.99 22.84
C ARG A 411 46.29 6.80 22.71
N PRO A 412 46.59 5.65 23.34
CA PRO A 412 45.71 4.50 23.35
C PRO A 412 44.42 4.83 24.12
N ASN A 413 43.31 4.27 23.65
CA ASN A 413 41.99 4.54 24.21
C ASN A 413 41.61 3.53 25.28
N LYS A 414 42.19 2.32 25.24
CA LYS A 414 41.91 1.25 26.21
C LYS A 414 43.18 0.45 26.50
N PRO A 415 43.35 -0.05 27.74
CA PRO A 415 42.60 0.32 28.95
C PRO A 415 43.07 1.69 29.50
N ASN A 416 42.23 2.37 30.28
CA ASN A 416 42.65 3.57 31.02
C ASN A 416 43.61 3.17 32.16
N LYS A 417 44.91 3.04 31.85
CA LYS A 417 45.94 2.56 32.80
C LYS A 417 45.99 3.39 34.09
N ILE A 418 45.76 4.71 34.02
CA ILE A 418 45.64 5.58 35.20
C ILE A 418 44.49 5.17 36.12
N LEU A 419 43.31 4.85 35.57
CA LEU A 419 42.15 4.42 36.36
C LEU A 419 42.40 3.04 36.98
N LEU A 420 43.04 2.14 36.24
CA LEU A 420 43.39 0.82 36.77
C LEU A 420 44.47 0.91 37.87
N ASN A 421 45.51 1.71 37.67
CA ASN A 421 46.59 1.90 38.64
C ASN A 421 46.11 2.60 39.93
N THR A 422 45.17 3.55 39.83
CA THR A 422 44.49 4.14 41.00
C THR A 422 43.61 3.10 41.70
N GLY A 423 42.88 2.28 40.94
CA GLY A 423 42.08 1.17 41.47
C GLY A 423 42.94 0.15 42.24
N VAL A 424 44.10 -0.23 41.71
CA VAL A 424 45.07 -1.12 42.37
C VAL A 424 45.59 -0.51 43.67
N LEU A 425 45.89 0.80 43.70
CA LEU A 425 46.34 1.49 44.91
C LEU A 425 45.27 1.47 46.02
N VAL A 426 44.01 1.76 45.67
CA VAL A 426 42.91 1.73 46.63
C VAL A 426 42.64 0.30 47.11
N ALA A 427 42.67 -0.67 46.19
CA ALA A 427 42.49 -2.09 46.51
C ALA A 427 43.61 -2.59 47.44
N SER A 428 44.87 -2.24 47.18
CA SER A 428 46.00 -2.69 47.98
C SER A 428 45.96 -2.15 49.41
N LEU A 429 45.60 -0.88 49.58
CA LEU A 429 45.34 -0.27 50.89
C LEU A 429 44.14 -0.92 51.59
N GLY A 430 43.06 -1.19 50.84
CA GLY A 430 41.87 -1.86 51.35
C GLY A 430 42.13 -3.28 51.84
N VAL A 431 42.86 -4.09 51.06
CA VAL A 431 43.27 -5.46 51.44
C VAL A 431 44.21 -5.42 52.64
N GLY A 432 45.18 -4.50 52.65
CA GLY A 432 46.08 -4.33 53.79
C GLY A 432 45.34 -3.96 55.08
N ALA A 433 44.42 -3.00 55.01
CA ALA A 433 43.59 -2.60 56.15
C ALA A 433 42.63 -3.71 56.59
N GLY A 434 41.97 -4.38 55.66
CA GLY A 434 41.07 -5.50 55.92
C GLY A 434 41.76 -6.66 56.62
N LEU A 435 42.98 -7.00 56.19
CA LEU A 435 43.77 -8.04 56.84
C LEU A 435 44.26 -7.61 58.24
N ALA A 436 44.63 -6.35 58.45
CA ALA A 436 44.92 -5.84 59.79
C ALA A 436 43.70 -5.85 60.71
N LEU A 437 42.49 -5.56 60.20
CA LEU A 437 41.25 -5.73 60.95
C LEU A 437 41.01 -7.19 61.29
N LEU A 438 41.18 -8.10 60.34
CA LEU A 438 41.02 -9.54 60.53
C LEU A 438 42.00 -10.07 61.58
N LEU A 439 43.28 -9.70 61.51
CA LEU A 439 44.28 -10.02 62.54
C LEU A 439 43.94 -9.41 63.91
N SER A 440 43.35 -8.20 63.92
CA SER A 440 42.87 -7.57 65.15
C SER A 440 41.66 -8.29 65.75
N LEU A 441 40.81 -8.90 64.94
CA LEU A 441 39.67 -9.71 65.39
C LEU A 441 40.12 -11.08 65.91
N LEU A 442 41.12 -11.70 65.26
CA LEU A 442 41.67 -13.00 65.68
C LEU A 442 42.54 -12.93 66.94
N ARG A 443 43.17 -11.77 67.20
CA ARG A 443 43.99 -11.54 68.40
C ARG A 443 43.51 -10.30 69.16
N PRO A 444 42.30 -10.34 69.77
CA PRO A 444 41.75 -9.21 70.48
C PRO A 444 42.63 -8.89 71.69
N VAL A 445 42.95 -7.61 71.89
CA VAL A 445 43.64 -7.12 73.08
C VAL A 445 42.77 -6.09 73.79
N ILE A 446 42.71 -6.20 75.10
CA ILE A 446 41.87 -5.36 75.92
C ILE A 446 42.63 -4.07 76.24
N SER A 447 42.29 -2.98 75.56
CA SER A 447 42.94 -1.67 75.73
C SER A 447 42.20 -0.73 76.68
N ASP A 448 40.99 -1.10 77.13
CA ASP A 448 40.13 -0.25 77.94
C ASP A 448 39.78 -0.96 79.25
N ARG A 449 39.89 -0.24 80.38
CA ARG A 449 39.54 -0.75 81.72
C ARG A 449 38.09 -1.26 81.75
N ARG A 450 37.20 -0.55 81.05
CA ARG A 450 35.76 -0.88 81.00
C ARG A 450 35.51 -2.22 80.30
N ARG A 451 36.28 -2.52 79.25
CA ARG A 451 36.21 -3.82 78.55
C ARG A 451 36.78 -4.95 79.39
N LEU A 452 37.84 -4.70 80.16
CA LEU A 452 38.37 -5.69 81.11
C LEU A 452 37.28 -6.09 82.11
N THR A 453 36.63 -5.12 82.76
CA THR A 453 35.53 -5.38 83.69
C THR A 453 34.36 -6.12 83.04
N MET A 454 33.98 -5.75 81.80
CA MET A 454 32.87 -6.42 81.09
C MET A 454 33.19 -7.86 80.67
N VAL A 455 34.45 -8.17 80.30
CA VAL A 455 34.84 -9.51 79.83
C VAL A 455 35.17 -10.44 81.00
N THR A 456 35.78 -9.93 82.06
CA THR A 456 36.19 -10.76 83.21
C THR A 456 35.16 -10.80 84.33
N GLY A 457 34.18 -9.90 84.33
CA GLY A 457 33.19 -9.76 85.40
C GLY A 457 33.73 -9.21 86.72
N LEU A 458 35.03 -8.85 86.77
CA LEU A 458 35.73 -8.43 87.99
C LEU A 458 35.96 -6.91 88.03
N PRO A 459 35.79 -6.24 89.19
CA PRO A 459 36.06 -4.81 89.32
C PRO A 459 37.57 -4.53 89.19
N VAL A 460 37.93 -3.53 88.38
CA VAL A 460 39.33 -3.11 88.19
C VAL A 460 39.76 -2.22 89.35
N LEU A 461 40.64 -2.74 90.22
CA LEU A 461 41.07 -2.09 91.48
C LEU A 461 42.05 -0.93 91.27
N GLY A 462 42.74 -0.86 90.13
CA GLY A 462 43.70 0.22 89.84
C GLY A 462 44.38 0.04 88.48
N CYS A 463 44.98 1.11 87.96
CA CYS A 463 45.77 1.09 86.74
C CYS A 463 47.16 1.69 87.01
N VAL A 464 48.21 1.00 86.57
CA VAL A 464 49.57 1.52 86.62
C VAL A 464 49.86 2.21 85.29
N MET A 465 50.23 3.49 85.31
CA MET A 465 50.65 4.19 84.10
C MET A 465 52.03 3.68 83.68
N HIS A 466 52.12 3.19 82.45
CA HIS A 466 53.41 2.90 81.84
C HIS A 466 54.04 4.22 81.38
N ILE A 467 55.10 4.67 82.07
CA ILE A 467 55.89 5.84 81.66
C ILE A 467 57.00 5.35 80.72
N PRO A 468 56.95 5.68 79.42
CA PRO A 468 57.93 5.20 78.47
C PRO A 468 59.29 5.88 78.71
N THR A 469 60.35 5.07 78.73
CA THR A 469 61.74 5.55 78.82
C THR A 469 62.10 6.44 77.62
N PRO A 470 63.05 7.38 77.75
CA PRO A 470 63.44 8.26 76.63
C PRO A 470 63.93 7.49 75.39
N ALA A 471 64.54 6.31 75.58
CA ALA A 471 64.91 5.41 74.50
C ALA A 471 63.67 4.84 73.77
N GLN A 472 62.65 4.38 74.51
CA GLN A 472 61.39 3.89 73.93
C GLN A 472 60.61 5.00 73.21
N GLN A 473 60.66 6.24 73.71
CA GLN A 473 60.05 7.39 73.03
C GLN A 473 60.74 7.69 71.69
N ARG A 474 62.09 7.62 71.64
CA ARG A 474 62.85 7.78 70.39
C ARG A 474 62.51 6.67 69.38
N MET A 475 62.47 5.41 69.81
CA MET A 475 62.08 4.28 68.94
C MET A 475 60.63 4.39 68.45
N ALA A 476 59.71 4.83 69.30
CA ALA A 476 58.32 5.04 68.91
C ALA A 476 58.16 6.18 67.87
N LYS A 477 58.92 7.27 68.03
CA LYS A 477 59.00 8.35 67.02
C LYS A 477 59.60 7.83 65.71
N MET A 478 60.71 7.09 65.78
CA MET A 478 61.38 6.52 64.61
C MET A 478 60.48 5.53 63.85
N ASN A 479 59.75 4.66 64.54
CA ASN A 479 58.80 3.73 63.92
C ASN A 479 57.59 4.43 63.28
N LYS A 480 57.15 5.57 63.81
CA LYS A 480 56.11 6.40 63.18
C LYS A 480 56.65 7.06 61.92
N ILE A 481 57.86 7.61 61.97
CA ILE A 481 58.54 8.19 60.80
C ILE A 481 58.73 7.11 59.72
N LEU A 482 59.24 5.93 60.07
CA LEU A 482 59.49 4.83 59.13
C LEU A 482 58.19 4.34 58.46
N PHE A 483 57.09 4.26 59.21
CA PHE A 483 55.77 3.94 58.65
C PHE A 483 55.27 4.99 57.66
N VAL A 484 55.39 6.28 58.01
CA VAL A 484 55.00 7.39 57.12
C VAL A 484 55.87 7.40 55.86
N VAL A 485 57.18 7.17 56.00
CA VAL A 485 58.11 7.09 54.88
C VAL A 485 57.74 5.94 53.94
N LEU A 486 57.46 4.74 54.44
CA LEU A 486 57.09 3.60 53.59
C LEU A 486 55.73 3.76 52.91
N LEU A 487 54.79 4.44 53.57
CA LEU A 487 53.50 4.78 52.97
C LEU A 487 53.68 5.84 51.86
N LEU A 488 54.49 6.87 52.10
CA LEU A 488 54.85 7.85 51.08
C LEU A 488 55.63 7.20 49.93
N LEU A 489 56.48 6.23 50.21
CA LEU A 489 57.24 5.50 49.20
C LEU A 489 56.31 4.66 48.31
N LEU A 490 55.28 4.02 48.88
CA LEU A 490 54.23 3.34 48.09
C LEU A 490 53.53 4.30 47.13
N VAL A 491 53.17 5.50 47.61
CA VAL A 491 52.54 6.54 46.79
C VAL A 491 53.52 7.11 45.74
N ALA A 492 54.80 7.22 46.07
CA ALA A 492 55.84 7.64 45.14
C ALA A 492 56.07 6.60 44.03
N VAL A 493 56.04 5.30 44.35
CA VAL A 493 56.11 4.22 43.36
C VAL A 493 54.88 4.24 42.45
N TYR A 494 53.68 4.44 43.00
CA TYR A 494 52.48 4.67 42.20
C TYR A 494 52.67 5.83 41.21
N ALA A 495 53.13 6.99 41.70
CA ALA A 495 53.36 8.16 40.86
C ALA A 495 54.42 7.89 39.78
N GLY A 496 55.48 7.16 40.12
CA GLY A 496 56.54 6.76 39.19
C GLY A 496 56.03 5.82 38.09
N VAL A 497 55.21 4.83 38.44
CA VAL A 497 54.59 3.92 37.46
C VAL A 497 53.67 4.68 36.52
N THR A 498 52.81 5.56 37.05
CA THR A 498 51.91 6.35 36.19
C THR A 498 52.67 7.34 35.30
N PHE A 499 53.79 7.89 35.78
CA PHE A 499 54.61 8.82 35.00
C PHE A 499 55.42 8.10 33.92
N LEU A 500 55.97 6.92 34.21
CA LEU A 500 56.64 6.09 33.21
C LEU A 500 55.67 5.65 32.09
N GLU A 501 54.44 5.32 32.45
CA GLU A 501 53.39 5.05 31.47
C GLU A 501 53.05 6.30 30.66
N GLU A 502 52.96 7.48 31.27
CA GLU A 502 52.70 8.73 30.54
C GLU A 502 53.82 9.12 29.57
N LEU A 503 55.07 8.85 29.95
CA LEU A 503 56.26 9.13 29.14
C LEU A 503 56.44 8.11 27.99
N ALA A 504 55.96 6.88 28.16
CA ALA A 504 55.88 5.90 27.08
C ALA A 504 54.79 6.24 26.04
N LEU A 505 53.89 7.18 26.34
CA LEU A 505 52.78 7.61 25.48
C LEU A 505 53.03 8.93 24.74
N THR A 506 54.11 9.66 25.08
CA THR A 506 54.61 10.86 24.38
C THR A 506 55.69 10.49 23.39
#